data_AF-A0A4E9F114-F1
#
_entry.id   AF-A0A4E9F114-F1
#
_cell.length_a   1.000
_cell.length_b   1.000
_cell.length_c   1.000
_cell.angle_alpha   90.00
_cell.angle_beta   90.00
_cell.angle_gamma   90.00
#
_symmetry.space_group_name_H-M   'P 1'
#
loop_
_entity.id
_entity.type
_entity.pdbx_description
1 polymer ?
#
loop_
_entity_poly.entity_id
_entity_poly.type
_entity_poly.pdbx_seq_one_letter_code
_entity_poly.pdbx_strand_id
1 'polypeptide(L)'
;MVRTTLLAKVALSQPSLIARWDNVSPAAKNIKFTYNGKLANMLRYYLWSYGWSGRRYGLLFHDQCFEPAPEVKEALRRLNLKEPWLFDERKIRLYHAHTMKSHGEQLPKEKWTKWEDETWYLKPYLDEIEEEKKTRANTSGLLPGFQLRERH
;
A
#
# COMPACT_ATOMS: atom_id res chain seq x y z
N MET A 1 -7.75 -16.28 -40.20
CA MET A 1 -6.62 -15.33 -40.02
C MET A 1 -7.02 -14.01 -39.33
N VAL A 2 -8.07 -13.99 -38.48
CA VAL A 2 -8.67 -12.76 -37.90
C VAL A 2 -8.42 -12.61 -36.38
N ARG A 3 -7.93 -13.66 -35.71
CA ARG A 3 -7.72 -13.67 -34.25
C ARG A 3 -6.47 -12.92 -33.78
N THR A 4 -5.44 -12.84 -34.62
CA THR A 4 -4.18 -12.16 -34.31
C THR A 4 -4.28 -10.63 -34.37
N THR A 5 -5.15 -10.10 -35.24
CA THR A 5 -5.32 -8.64 -35.41
C THR A 5 -6.15 -8.01 -34.30
N LEU A 6 -7.11 -8.74 -33.72
CA LEU A 6 -7.88 -8.28 -32.56
C LEU A 6 -7.04 -8.24 -31.28
N LEU A 7 -6.18 -9.25 -31.05
CA LEU A 7 -5.26 -9.27 -29.90
C LEU A 7 -4.22 -8.15 -29.98
N ALA A 8 -3.66 -7.87 -31.16
CA ALA A 8 -2.75 -6.75 -31.36
C ALA A 8 -3.44 -5.38 -31.16
N LYS A 9 -4.69 -5.23 -31.61
CA LYS A 9 -5.47 -4.00 -31.39
C LYS A 9 -5.83 -3.76 -29.92
N VAL A 10 -6.10 -4.81 -29.13
CA VAL A 10 -6.35 -4.69 -27.68
C VAL A 10 -5.06 -4.39 -26.91
N ALA A 11 -3.92 -4.93 -27.34
CA ALA A 11 -2.62 -4.62 -26.74
C ALA A 11 -2.17 -3.18 -27.03
N LEU A 12 -2.60 -2.60 -28.15
CA LEU A 12 -2.26 -1.24 -28.61
C LEU A 12 -3.34 -0.19 -28.27
N SER A 13 -4.46 -0.55 -27.62
CA SER A 13 -5.57 0.37 -27.32
C SER A 13 -5.42 1.18 -26.03
N GLN A 14 -4.22 1.22 -25.43
CA GLN A 14 -3.96 2.04 -24.26
C GLN A 14 -2.98 3.17 -24.62
N PRO A 15 -3.47 4.32 -25.11
CA PRO A 15 -2.65 5.50 -25.23
C PRO A 15 -2.60 6.19 -23.87
N SER A 16 -1.47 6.13 -23.19
CA SER A 16 -1.07 7.24 -22.34
C SER A 16 0.38 7.59 -22.66
N LEU A 17 0.61 8.82 -23.11
CA LEU A 17 1.94 9.42 -23.29
C LEU A 17 2.74 9.50 -21.97
N ILE A 18 2.12 9.08 -20.86
CA ILE A 18 2.64 8.98 -19.52
C ILE A 18 3.00 7.53 -19.25
N ALA A 19 4.18 7.28 -18.70
CA ALA A 19 4.55 5.93 -18.35
C ALA A 19 3.66 5.39 -17.23
N ARG A 20 3.30 4.11 -17.26
CA ARG A 20 2.31 3.52 -16.34
C ARG A 20 2.65 3.69 -14.85
N TRP A 21 3.94 3.80 -14.53
CA TRP A 21 4.44 4.03 -13.17
C TRP A 21 4.36 5.49 -12.71
N ASP A 22 4.14 6.44 -13.62
CA ASP A 22 3.95 7.86 -13.32
C ASP A 22 2.47 8.19 -13.02
N ASN A 23 1.55 7.26 -13.32
CA ASN A 23 0.12 7.39 -13.01
C ASN A 23 -0.15 7.00 -11.55
N VAL A 24 -0.17 7.98 -10.65
CA VAL A 24 -0.46 7.78 -9.20
C VAL A 24 -1.80 8.40 -8.82
N SER A 25 -2.50 7.76 -7.87
CA SER A 25 -3.73 8.26 -7.26
C SER A 25 -3.56 9.71 -6.76
N PRO A 26 -4.57 10.59 -6.89
CA PRO A 26 -4.54 11.90 -6.25
C PRO A 26 -4.20 11.86 -4.75
N ALA A 27 -4.66 10.83 -4.02
CA ALA A 27 -4.33 10.63 -2.61
C ALA A 27 -2.84 10.33 -2.40
N ALA A 28 -2.24 9.56 -3.31
CA ALA A 28 -0.81 9.23 -3.28
C ALA A 28 0.10 10.40 -3.67
N LYS A 29 -0.39 11.37 -4.44
CA LYS A 29 0.43 12.51 -4.93
C LYS A 29 0.97 13.37 -3.79
N ASN A 30 0.26 13.45 -2.66
CA ASN A 30 0.68 14.23 -1.50
C ASN A 30 1.71 13.51 -0.61
N ILE A 31 2.02 12.24 -0.91
CA ILE A 31 2.85 11.39 -0.07
C ILE A 31 4.30 11.46 -0.55
N LYS A 32 5.18 11.91 0.35
CA LYS A 32 6.62 11.99 0.09
C LYS A 32 7.28 10.66 0.43
N PHE A 33 7.82 9.96 -0.56
CA PHE A 33 8.68 8.80 -0.29
C PHE A 33 10.13 9.24 -0.15
N THR A 34 10.94 8.40 0.51
CA THR A 34 12.38 8.62 0.68
C THR A 34 13.11 8.66 -0.68
N TYR A 35 12.67 7.81 -1.61
CA TYR A 35 13.18 7.76 -2.98
C TYR A 35 12.03 8.03 -3.98
N ASN A 36 12.02 9.22 -4.60
CA ASN A 36 11.02 9.64 -5.60
C ASN A 36 11.56 9.76 -7.03
N GLY A 37 12.74 9.21 -7.31
CA GLY A 37 13.29 9.20 -8.67
C GLY A 37 12.47 8.32 -9.63
N LYS A 38 12.57 8.58 -10.94
CA LYS A 38 11.85 7.80 -11.97
C LYS A 38 12.12 6.30 -11.88
N LEU A 39 13.36 5.91 -11.60
CA LEU A 39 13.76 4.52 -11.40
C LEU A 39 13.13 3.91 -10.13
N ALA A 40 13.06 4.66 -9.03
CA ALA A 40 12.43 4.20 -7.80
C ALA A 40 10.91 4.02 -7.98
N ASN A 41 10.24 4.94 -8.69
CA ASN A 41 8.82 4.82 -9.02
C ASN A 41 8.55 3.62 -9.92
N MET A 42 9.39 3.42 -10.93
CA MET A 42 9.35 2.24 -11.80
C MET A 42 9.50 0.95 -10.97
N LEU A 43 10.54 0.83 -10.14
CA LEU A 43 10.76 -0.34 -9.30
C LEU A 43 9.57 -0.59 -8.36
N ARG A 44 9.02 0.45 -7.75
CA ARG A 44 7.84 0.33 -6.87
C ARG A 44 6.62 -0.18 -7.63
N TYR A 45 6.37 0.37 -8.81
CA TYR A 45 5.31 -0.09 -9.69
C TYR A 45 5.50 -1.56 -10.07
N TYR A 46 6.72 -2.01 -10.40
CA TYR A 46 6.99 -3.41 -10.75
C TYR A 46 6.84 -4.34 -9.56
N LEU A 47 7.36 -3.98 -8.38
CA LEU A 47 7.20 -4.76 -7.15
C LEU A 47 5.72 -4.91 -6.79
N TRP A 48 4.95 -3.83 -6.86
CA TRP A 48 3.51 -3.86 -6.65
C TRP A 48 2.81 -4.68 -7.75
N SER A 49 3.20 -4.50 -9.02
CA SER A 49 2.53 -5.09 -10.19
C SER A 49 2.84 -6.55 -10.47
N TYR A 50 3.95 -7.07 -9.96
CA TYR A 50 4.42 -8.42 -10.27
C TYR A 50 4.97 -9.16 -9.05
N GLY A 51 5.60 -8.44 -8.11
CA GLY A 51 6.16 -9.03 -6.89
C GLY A 51 5.13 -9.32 -5.80
N TRP A 52 3.93 -8.74 -5.88
CA TRP A 52 2.90 -8.88 -4.85
C TRP A 52 1.54 -9.33 -5.42
N SER A 53 0.95 -10.34 -4.77
CA SER A 53 -0.31 -10.97 -5.18
C SER A 53 -1.55 -10.47 -4.44
N GLY A 54 -1.41 -9.60 -3.42
CA GLY A 54 -2.55 -9.15 -2.61
C GLY A 54 -3.63 -8.40 -3.39
N ARG A 55 -3.27 -7.79 -4.52
CA ARG A 55 -4.21 -7.12 -5.44
C ARG A 55 -5.31 -8.03 -5.98
N ARG A 56 -5.03 -9.33 -6.09
CA ARG A 56 -6.01 -10.37 -6.52
C ARG A 56 -7.15 -10.54 -5.52
N TYR A 57 -6.98 -10.02 -4.30
CA TYR A 57 -7.93 -10.10 -3.19
C TYR A 57 -8.51 -8.73 -2.80
N GLY A 58 -8.23 -7.68 -3.57
CA GLY A 58 -8.76 -6.34 -3.25
C GLY A 58 -7.95 -5.59 -2.18
N LEU A 59 -6.75 -6.07 -1.83
CA LEU A 59 -5.89 -5.41 -0.84
C LEU A 59 -5.15 -4.21 -1.44
N LEU A 60 -4.91 -3.21 -0.60
CA LEU A 60 -3.95 -2.12 -0.84
C LEU A 60 -2.59 -2.47 -0.27
N PHE A 61 -1.54 -1.78 -0.72
CA PHE A 61 -0.17 -2.18 -0.42
C PHE A 61 0.15 -2.19 1.08
N HIS A 62 -0.39 -1.25 1.86
CA HIS A 62 -0.17 -1.20 3.32
C HIS A 62 -0.96 -2.24 4.12
N ASP A 63 -1.89 -2.96 3.50
CA ASP A 63 -2.62 -4.02 4.21
C ASP A 63 -1.69 -5.21 4.55
N GLN A 64 -0.58 -5.36 3.82
CA GLN A 64 0.43 -6.41 4.08
C GLN A 64 1.38 -6.09 5.24
N CYS A 65 1.32 -4.87 5.81
CA CYS A 65 2.23 -4.45 6.87
C CYS A 65 2.13 -5.39 8.07
N PHE A 66 3.28 -5.79 8.62
CA PHE A 66 3.36 -6.72 9.74
C PHE A 66 2.87 -6.05 11.04
N GLU A 67 1.63 -6.35 11.44
CA GLU A 67 0.97 -5.72 12.60
C GLU A 67 1.70 -5.90 13.94
N PRO A 68 2.36 -7.04 14.24
CA PRO A 68 3.09 -7.19 15.50
C PRO A 68 4.32 -6.28 15.63
N ALA A 69 4.74 -5.57 14.56
CA ALA A 69 5.75 -4.55 14.69
C ALA A 69 5.21 -3.34 15.48
N PRO A 70 5.93 -2.83 16.50
CA PRO A 70 5.43 -1.76 17.35
C PRO A 70 5.11 -0.48 16.57
N GLU A 71 5.86 -0.19 15.50
CA GLU A 71 5.63 0.97 14.64
C GLU A 71 4.32 0.86 13.86
N VAL A 72 4.02 -0.32 13.32
CA VAL A 72 2.79 -0.56 12.55
C VAL A 72 1.58 -0.55 13.48
N LYS A 73 1.68 -1.16 14.66
CA LYS A 73 0.62 -1.15 15.66
C LYS A 73 0.30 0.27 16.13
N GLU A 74 1.32 1.08 16.41
CA GLU A 74 1.12 2.47 16.78
C GLU A 74 0.56 3.30 15.61
N ALA A 75 0.99 3.05 14.38
CA ALA A 75 0.43 3.69 13.19
C ALA A 75 -1.06 3.35 13.03
N LEU A 76 -1.44 2.09 13.21
CA LEU A 76 -2.84 1.65 13.18
C LEU A 76 -3.66 2.23 14.33
N ARG A 77 -3.07 2.36 15.53
CA ARG A 77 -3.72 3.03 16.67
C ARG A 77 -4.01 4.50 16.36
N ARG A 78 -3.04 5.22 15.77
CA ARG A 78 -3.22 6.62 15.34
C ARG A 78 -4.22 6.75 14.21
N LEU A 79 -4.19 5.83 13.24
CA LEU A 79 -5.16 5.76 12.15
C LEU A 79 -6.58 5.60 12.71
N ASN A 80 -6.80 4.65 13.63
CA ASN A 80 -8.11 4.45 14.25
C ASN A 80 -8.60 5.66 15.06
N LEU A 81 -7.68 6.48 15.61
CA LEU A 81 -8.04 7.69 16.35
C LEU A 81 -8.33 8.89 15.44
N LYS A 82 -7.55 9.09 14.38
CA LYS A 82 -7.72 10.23 13.46
C LYS A 82 -8.78 9.96 12.39
N GLU A 83 -8.79 8.75 11.83
CA GLU A 83 -9.62 8.35 10.69
C GLU A 83 -10.25 6.96 10.90
N PRO A 84 -11.26 6.83 11.79
CA PRO A 84 -11.87 5.53 12.12
C PRO A 84 -12.46 4.80 10.92
N TRP A 85 -13.07 5.52 9.97
CA TRP A 85 -13.69 4.94 8.78
C TRP A 85 -12.67 4.19 7.91
N LEU A 86 -11.45 4.74 7.76
CA LEU A 86 -10.39 4.14 6.94
C LEU A 86 -9.81 2.89 7.61
N PHE A 87 -9.77 2.89 8.95
CA PHE A 87 -9.42 1.71 9.73
C PHE A 87 -10.46 0.59 9.57
N ASP A 88 -11.75 0.92 9.54
CA ASP A 88 -12.81 -0.07 9.31
C ASP A 88 -12.81 -0.59 7.87
N GLU A 89 -12.60 0.26 6.87
CA GLU A 89 -12.40 -0.16 5.47
C GLU A 89 -11.25 -1.15 5.31
N ARG A 90 -10.14 -0.92 6.04
CA ARG A 90 -9.01 -1.85 6.09
C ARG A 90 -9.45 -3.21 6.65
N LYS A 91 -10.19 -3.24 7.77
CA LYS A 91 -10.68 -4.50 8.35
C LYS A 91 -11.56 -5.26 7.37
N ILE A 92 -12.48 -4.57 6.69
CA ILE A 92 -13.36 -5.17 5.69
C ILE A 92 -12.51 -5.81 4.57
N ARG A 93 -11.53 -5.09 4.03
CA ARG A 93 -10.62 -5.61 2.99
C ARG A 93 -9.85 -6.85 3.45
N LEU A 94 -9.28 -6.82 4.66
CA LEU A 94 -8.55 -7.95 5.24
C LEU A 94 -9.45 -9.17 5.47
N TYR A 95 -10.65 -8.96 6.02
CA TYR A 95 -11.63 -10.02 6.24
C TYR A 95 -12.05 -10.67 4.91
N HIS A 96 -12.33 -9.85 3.90
CA HIS A 96 -12.70 -10.34 2.57
C HIS A 96 -11.57 -11.14 1.93
N ALA A 97 -10.33 -10.62 1.99
CA ALA A 97 -9.16 -11.28 1.45
C ALA A 97 -8.87 -12.61 2.15
N HIS A 98 -9.00 -12.64 3.48
CA HIS A 98 -8.84 -13.86 4.28
C HIS A 98 -9.88 -14.91 3.89
N THR A 99 -11.15 -14.52 3.83
CA THR A 99 -12.25 -15.41 3.44
C THR A 99 -12.01 -16.01 2.04
N MET A 100 -11.71 -15.19 1.04
CA MET A 100 -11.40 -15.66 -0.32
C MET A 100 -10.20 -16.60 -0.34
N LYS A 101 -9.15 -16.26 0.40
CA LYS A 101 -7.94 -17.10 0.47
C LYS A 101 -8.23 -18.46 1.10
N SER A 102 -9.04 -18.50 2.16
CA SER A 102 -9.48 -19.73 2.83
C SER A 102 -10.30 -20.62 1.91
N HIS A 103 -11.11 -20.05 1.00
CA HIS A 103 -11.86 -20.80 -0.01
C HIS A 103 -11.04 -21.15 -1.27
N GLY A 104 -9.81 -20.67 -1.39
CA GLY A 104 -9.00 -20.84 -2.61
C GLY A 104 -9.49 -20.01 -3.80
N GLU A 105 -10.37 -19.04 -3.55
CA GLU A 105 -10.98 -18.18 -4.56
C GLU A 105 -10.16 -16.90 -4.78
N GLN A 106 -10.46 -16.18 -5.86
CA GLN A 106 -9.83 -14.91 -6.20
C GLN A 106 -10.83 -13.98 -6.89
N LEU A 107 -10.61 -12.67 -6.80
CA LEU A 107 -11.43 -11.71 -7.53
C LEU A 107 -11.22 -11.87 -9.05
N PRO A 108 -12.26 -11.58 -9.86
CA PRO A 108 -12.10 -11.34 -11.29
C PRO A 108 -11.06 -10.26 -11.54
N LYS A 109 -10.28 -10.40 -12.63
CA LYS A 109 -9.15 -9.52 -12.94
C LYS A 109 -9.51 -8.04 -13.07
N GLU A 110 -10.74 -7.75 -13.45
CA GLU A 110 -11.28 -6.38 -13.57
C GLU A 110 -11.44 -5.68 -12.21
N LYS A 111 -11.66 -6.46 -11.14
CA LYS A 111 -11.84 -5.98 -9.76
C LYS A 111 -10.55 -5.99 -8.94
N TRP A 112 -9.41 -6.33 -9.54
CA TRP A 112 -8.13 -6.24 -8.85
C TRP A 112 -7.82 -4.79 -8.56
N THR A 113 -7.17 -4.53 -7.42
CA THR A 113 -6.73 -3.16 -7.11
C THR A 113 -5.77 -2.68 -8.19
N LYS A 114 -5.95 -1.41 -8.59
CA LYS A 114 -5.16 -0.76 -9.63
C LYS A 114 -4.15 0.16 -8.98
N TRP A 115 -3.06 0.41 -9.70
CA TRP A 115 -1.98 1.29 -9.24
C TRP A 115 -2.46 2.73 -9.05
N GLU A 116 -3.39 3.14 -9.92
CA GLU A 116 -4.03 4.46 -9.92
C GLU A 116 -4.94 4.69 -8.71
N ASP A 117 -5.41 3.61 -8.07
CA ASP A 117 -6.32 3.67 -6.91
C ASP A 117 -5.57 3.53 -5.57
N GLU A 118 -4.25 3.29 -5.61
CA GLU A 118 -3.45 3.10 -4.40
C GLU A 118 -3.29 4.42 -3.63
N THR A 119 -3.75 4.46 -2.38
CA THR A 119 -3.77 5.69 -1.57
C THR A 119 -2.58 5.84 -0.64
N TRP A 120 -1.83 4.76 -0.37
CA TRP A 120 -0.75 4.72 0.63
C TRP A 120 -1.15 5.26 2.01
N TYR A 121 -2.39 4.97 2.43
CA TYR A 121 -3.03 5.56 3.62
C TYR A 121 -2.23 5.50 4.93
N LEU A 122 -1.41 4.47 5.15
CA LEU A 122 -0.67 4.29 6.40
C LEU A 122 0.65 5.09 6.45
N LYS A 123 1.14 5.53 5.29
CA LYS A 123 2.46 6.17 5.16
C LYS A 123 2.62 7.45 6.00
N PRO A 124 1.65 8.38 6.08
CA PRO A 124 1.80 9.59 6.90
C PRO A 124 2.03 9.27 8.38
N TYR A 125 1.33 8.26 8.90
CA TYR A 125 1.46 7.81 10.28
C TYR A 125 2.81 7.12 10.55
N LEU A 126 3.32 6.36 9.58
CA LEU A 126 4.64 5.73 9.67
C LEU A 126 5.76 6.76 9.66
N ASP A 127 5.63 7.81 8.84
CA ASP A 127 6.61 8.91 8.79
C ASP A 127 6.66 9.67 10.12
N GLU A 128 5.50 10.00 10.72
CA GLU A 128 5.43 10.63 12.05
C GLU A 128 6.16 9.80 13.12
N ILE A 129 6.00 8.48 13.08
CA ILE A 129 6.63 7.56 14.05
C ILE A 129 8.14 7.45 13.80
N GLU A 130 8.56 7.41 12.54
CA GLU A 130 9.99 7.37 12.20
C GLU A 130 10.70 8.65 12.63
N GLU A 131 10.07 9.82 12.46
CA GLU A 131 10.57 11.11 12.93
C GLU A 131 10.66 11.16 14.47
N GLU A 132 9.64 10.67 15.17
CA GLU A 132 9.65 10.57 16.64
C GLU A 132 10.78 9.66 17.14
N LYS A 133 11.02 8.53 16.46
CA LYS A 133 12.13 7.61 16.74
C LYS A 133 13.48 8.29 16.55
N LYS A 134 13.69 8.98 15.43
CA LYS A 134 14.93 9.71 15.14
C LYS A 134 15.19 10.82 16.16
N THR A 135 14.15 11.58 16.50
CA THR A 135 14.25 12.68 17.46
C THR A 135 14.63 12.16 18.85
N ARG A 136 13.99 11.10 19.34
CA ARG A 136 14.33 10.52 20.65
C ARG A 136 15.71 9.88 20.67
N ALA A 137 16.10 9.20 19.60
CA ALA A 137 17.44 8.65 19.47
C ALA A 137 18.52 9.74 19.56
N ASN A 138 18.28 10.90 18.93
CA ASN A 138 19.22 12.03 18.94
C ASN A 138 19.24 12.78 20.28
N THR A 139 18.11 12.94 20.94
CA THR A 139 18.01 13.74 22.17
C THR A 139 18.34 12.94 23.43
N SER A 140 17.67 11.80 23.64
CA SER A 140 17.73 11.04 24.90
C SER A 140 18.39 9.67 24.78
N GLY A 141 18.51 9.14 23.57
CA GLY A 141 18.99 7.76 23.33
C GLY A 141 18.02 6.68 23.82
N LEU A 142 16.83 7.05 24.31
CA LEU A 142 15.83 6.14 24.85
C LEU A 142 14.85 5.67 23.77
N LEU A 143 14.33 4.44 23.96
CA LEU A 143 13.28 3.90 23.10
C LEU A 143 12.00 4.73 23.22
N PRO A 144 11.22 4.87 22.14
CA PRO A 144 9.95 5.56 22.20
C PRO A 144 8.92 4.86 23.10
N GLY A 145 8.03 5.65 23.70
CA GLY A 145 7.07 5.15 24.71
C GLY A 145 6.12 4.05 24.22
N PHE A 146 5.80 4.00 22.93
CA PHE A 146 4.97 2.94 22.37
C PHE A 146 5.70 1.57 22.34
N GLN A 147 7.03 1.56 22.19
CA GLN A 147 7.84 0.33 22.28
C GLN A 147 8.04 -0.14 23.73
N LEU A 148 8.09 0.80 24.68
CA LEU A 148 8.24 0.46 26.11
C LEU A 148 6.98 -0.25 26.65
N ARG A 149 5.80 0.16 26.19
CA ARG A 149 4.51 -0.41 26.62
C ARG A 149 4.34 -1.89 26.27
N GLU A 150 4.98 -2.39 25.22
CA GLU A 150 4.85 -3.78 24.78
C GLU A 150 5.76 -4.77 25.51
N ARG A 151 6.77 -4.28 26.24
CA ARG A 151 7.75 -5.13 26.95
C ARG A 151 7.30 -5.51 28.37
N HIS A 152 6.18 -4.95 28.84
CA HIS A 152 5.56 -5.23 30.13
C HIS A 152 4.35 -6.12 29.94
#